data_AF-A0A7X7AU69-F1
#
_entry.id   AF-A0A7X7AU69-F1
#
_cell.length_a   1.000
_cell.length_b   1.000
_cell.length_c   1.000
_cell.angle_alpha   90.00
_cell.angle_beta   90.00
_cell.angle_gamma   90.00
#
_symmetry.space_group_name_H-M   'P 1'
#
loop_
_entity.id
_entity.type
_entity.pdbx_description
1 polymer ?
#
loop_
_entity_poly.entity_id
_entity_poly.type
_entity_poly.pdbx_seq_one_letter_code
_entity_poly.pdbx_strand_id
1 'polypeptide(L)'
;MNKQKRFLLSLIAFVTLIGTVAAQQVGVDSPYGRYGYGLLSKPALGATESMGGISYGVRRGSNINPGNPASYSAVDTLNFTMEMGVSGQYSKLSDGVNNQTFKNGNFDYLAFQFPVYKNVGMSIGLLPYSKVGYDFGRDILSDEISYRETFYGSGGLSKIYGGLAYAPIKYVSLGANVSYLFGSIRHTRDIPALGTEGALNRQVSNSFTIKNVMFDLGAQFTYPISNNQSMTLGVVYTPGVNNTTTLFETDRLYPTVDNKPLPADTLYDQAFDLPATLGVGLSYTSTNWLVGIDGSLQQWSKMKYPDALDNMTLDTRFNDKYSVNLGAEYVADPVNRNFFKRMRLRGGLSYANSYTNSKVYDPSSTNTGSLGEFGYKEYGVNVGFGFPFRDMISGRISMVNLGLGYSIMDPDNKFMIKEEMFKVSVNININEFWFFKRQFD
;
A
#
# COMPACT_ATOMS: atom_id res chain seq x y z
N MET A 1 -13.19 33.85 15.83
CA MET A 1 -12.55 32.69 15.17
C MET A 1 -11.74 33.18 13.96
N ASN A 2 -10.40 33.06 13.97
CA ASN A 2 -9.52 33.64 12.94
C ASN A 2 -9.88 33.19 11.51
N LYS A 3 -9.76 34.09 10.52
CA LYS A 3 -9.97 33.79 9.08
C LYS A 3 -9.19 32.55 8.61
N GLN A 4 -8.04 32.28 9.22
CA GLN A 4 -7.21 31.11 8.92
C GLN A 4 -7.71 29.81 9.55
N LYS A 5 -8.28 29.84 10.76
CA LYS A 5 -8.97 28.66 11.32
C LYS A 5 -10.18 28.29 10.44
N ARG A 6 -10.88 29.30 9.91
CA ARG A 6 -11.93 29.08 8.90
C ARG A 6 -11.36 28.47 7.62
N PHE A 7 -10.24 28.94 7.08
CA PHE A 7 -9.62 28.35 5.89
C PHE A 7 -9.16 26.91 6.11
N LEU A 8 -8.50 26.60 7.24
CA LEU A 8 -8.06 25.24 7.57
C LEU A 8 -9.26 24.31 7.78
N LEU A 9 -10.30 24.76 8.51
CA LEU A 9 -11.55 24.01 8.67
C LEU A 9 -12.28 23.83 7.33
N SER A 10 -12.22 24.83 6.44
CA SER A 10 -12.81 24.74 5.09
C SER A 10 -12.03 23.76 4.21
N LEU A 11 -10.70 23.73 4.31
CA LEU A 11 -9.85 22.80 3.58
C LEU A 11 -10.04 21.37 4.09
N ILE A 12 -10.10 21.18 5.41
CA ILE A 12 -10.42 19.89 6.03
C ILE A 12 -11.82 19.46 5.61
N ALA A 13 -12.82 20.34 5.71
CA ALA A 13 -14.19 20.08 5.26
C ALA A 13 -14.25 19.74 3.77
N PHE A 14 -13.48 20.42 2.92
CA PHE A 14 -13.42 20.18 1.48
C PHE A 14 -12.73 18.85 1.15
N VAL A 15 -11.64 18.51 1.83
CA VAL A 15 -10.96 17.21 1.70
C VAL A 15 -11.87 16.07 2.17
N THR A 16 -12.59 16.26 3.28
CA THR A 16 -13.59 15.26 3.74
C THR A 16 -14.77 15.16 2.79
N LEU A 17 -15.26 16.27 2.23
CA LEU A 17 -16.40 16.28 1.32
C LEU A 17 -16.05 15.62 -0.02
N ILE A 18 -14.87 15.88 -0.60
CA ILE A 18 -14.37 15.19 -1.79
C ILE A 18 -14.25 13.68 -1.52
N GLY A 19 -13.74 13.30 -0.35
CA GLY A 19 -13.66 11.90 0.06
C GLY A 19 -15.03 11.20 0.10
N THR A 20 -16.10 11.91 0.50
CA THR A 20 -17.45 11.35 0.60
C THR A 20 -18.28 11.34 -0.68
N VAL A 21 -18.00 12.25 -1.64
CA VAL A 21 -18.86 12.42 -2.84
C VAL A 21 -18.31 11.63 -4.05
N ALA A 22 -17.03 11.27 -4.06
CA ALA A 22 -16.40 10.56 -5.18
C ALA A 22 -16.04 9.08 -4.89
N ALA A 23 -15.98 8.66 -3.62
CA ALA A 23 -15.71 7.28 -3.25
C ALA A 23 -17.02 6.53 -3.02
N GLN A 24 -17.32 5.56 -3.88
CA GLN A 24 -18.48 4.69 -3.68
C GLN A 24 -18.18 3.58 -2.66
N GLN A 25 -16.90 3.20 -2.54
CA GLN A 25 -16.42 2.12 -1.66
C GLN A 25 -15.03 2.47 -1.08
N VAL A 26 -14.76 2.00 0.14
CA VAL A 26 -13.43 2.06 0.77
C VAL A 26 -12.67 0.80 0.42
N GLY A 27 -11.45 0.93 -0.13
CA GLY A 27 -10.60 -0.20 -0.47
C GLY A 27 -10.10 -0.20 -1.91
N VAL A 28 -10.11 -1.38 -2.54
CA VAL A 28 -9.67 -1.61 -3.92
C VAL A 28 -10.64 -2.56 -4.62
N ASP A 29 -10.84 -2.42 -5.92
CA ASP A 29 -11.62 -3.36 -6.74
C ASP A 29 -10.71 -3.95 -7.80
N SER A 30 -10.08 -5.08 -7.47
CA SER A 30 -9.17 -5.78 -8.37
C SER A 30 -9.32 -7.29 -8.23
N PRO A 31 -9.65 -8.02 -9.31
CA PRO A 31 -9.74 -9.49 -9.28
C PRO A 31 -8.46 -10.16 -8.77
N TYR A 32 -7.30 -9.54 -8.96
CA TYR A 32 -6.01 -10.04 -8.44
C TYR A 32 -5.94 -10.02 -6.91
N GLY A 33 -6.72 -9.16 -6.24
CA GLY A 33 -6.86 -9.13 -4.80
C GLY A 33 -7.46 -10.39 -4.18
N ARG A 34 -7.97 -11.31 -4.99
CA ARG A 34 -8.43 -12.64 -4.55
C ARG A 34 -7.30 -13.54 -4.08
N TYR A 35 -6.10 -13.40 -4.63
CA TYR A 35 -5.00 -14.32 -4.41
C TYR A 35 -4.06 -13.83 -3.30
N GLY A 36 -3.49 -14.78 -2.55
CA GLY A 36 -2.57 -14.50 -1.45
C GLY A 36 -3.18 -13.57 -0.40
N TYR A 37 -2.39 -12.57 0.02
CA TYR A 37 -2.79 -11.59 1.03
C TYR A 37 -3.49 -10.36 0.42
N GLY A 38 -3.91 -10.42 -0.85
CA GLY A 38 -4.46 -9.30 -1.61
C GLY A 38 -3.39 -8.44 -2.30
N LEU A 39 -3.73 -7.20 -2.64
CA LEU A 39 -2.77 -6.28 -3.24
C LEU A 39 -1.87 -5.66 -2.16
N LEU A 40 -0.56 -5.88 -2.26
CA LEU A 40 0.43 -5.36 -1.32
C LEU A 40 0.55 -3.83 -1.45
N SER A 41 0.52 -3.13 -0.32
CA SER A 41 0.74 -1.69 -0.24
C SER A 41 2.24 -1.36 -0.24
N LYS A 42 2.64 -0.33 -0.99
CA LYS A 42 4.03 0.15 -1.02
C LYS A 42 4.30 1.01 0.24
N PRO A 43 5.42 0.82 0.97
CA PRO A 43 5.72 1.57 2.20
C PRO A 43 6.29 2.97 1.91
N ALA A 44 5.78 3.67 0.89
CA ALA A 44 6.21 5.00 0.50
C ALA A 44 5.16 6.05 0.91
N LEU A 45 5.58 7.08 1.63
CA LEU A 45 4.70 8.10 2.17
C LEU A 45 4.77 9.39 1.34
N GLY A 46 3.61 9.84 0.85
CA GLY A 46 3.39 11.19 0.31
C GLY A 46 4.41 11.66 -0.73
N ALA A 47 5.43 12.40 -0.29
CA ALA A 47 6.50 12.90 -1.17
C ALA A 47 7.26 11.78 -1.88
N THR A 48 7.60 10.68 -1.19
CA THR A 48 8.32 9.55 -1.81
C THR A 48 7.44 8.76 -2.77
N GLU A 49 6.15 8.66 -2.48
CA GLU A 49 5.17 8.05 -3.39
C GLU A 49 5.12 8.79 -4.73
N SER A 50 5.13 10.13 -4.69
CA SER A 50 5.15 10.97 -5.91
C SER A 50 6.46 10.85 -6.72
N MET A 51 7.51 10.28 -6.13
CA MET A 51 8.80 10.02 -6.77
C MET A 51 8.93 8.54 -7.19
N GLY A 52 7.84 7.91 -7.59
CA GLY A 52 7.83 6.50 -8.00
C GLY A 52 8.02 5.51 -6.83
N GLY A 53 7.99 5.98 -5.58
CA GLY A 53 8.14 5.14 -4.40
C GLY A 53 9.56 4.95 -3.88
N ILE A 54 10.55 5.73 -4.34
CA ILE A 54 11.91 5.68 -3.78
C ILE A 54 11.91 6.08 -2.29
N SER A 55 12.54 5.28 -1.45
CA SER A 55 12.54 5.42 0.01
C SER A 55 13.83 4.94 0.67
N TYR A 56 14.49 3.87 0.19
CA TYR A 56 15.61 3.26 0.90
C TYR A 56 16.81 4.20 1.02
N GLY A 57 17.18 4.86 -0.08
CA GLY A 57 18.26 5.84 -0.12
C GLY A 57 17.83 7.26 0.31
N VAL A 58 16.55 7.52 0.57
CA VAL A 58 16.04 8.87 0.83
C VAL A 58 16.25 9.23 2.31
N ARG A 59 16.99 10.32 2.55
CA ARG A 59 17.29 10.82 3.89
C ARG A 59 16.89 12.29 4.03
N ARG A 60 15.75 12.56 4.66
CA ARG A 60 15.25 13.92 4.92
C ARG A 60 14.64 14.03 6.32
N GLY A 61 14.98 15.10 7.04
CA GLY A 61 14.42 15.38 8.37
C GLY A 61 13.04 16.04 8.35
N SER A 62 12.54 16.44 7.17
CA SER A 62 11.24 17.10 7.01
C SER A 62 10.11 16.14 6.67
N ASN A 63 10.41 14.88 6.35
CA ASN A 63 9.43 13.89 5.93
C ASN A 63 9.69 12.56 6.62
N ILE A 64 8.60 11.86 6.92
CA ILE A 64 8.68 10.58 7.61
C ILE A 64 8.91 9.49 6.57
N ASN A 65 9.94 8.66 6.77
CA ASN A 65 10.30 7.61 5.84
C ASN A 65 10.39 6.24 6.54
N PRO A 66 9.26 5.53 6.70
CA PRO A 66 9.24 4.18 7.26
C PRO A 66 9.79 3.11 6.33
N GLY A 67 9.99 3.42 5.05
CA GLY A 67 10.66 2.51 4.11
C GLY A 67 12.10 2.19 4.53
N ASN A 68 12.79 3.12 5.19
CA ASN A 68 14.08 2.87 5.85
C ASN A 68 14.16 3.54 7.23
N PRO A 69 14.06 2.79 8.34
CA PRO A 69 14.06 3.38 9.68
C PRO A 69 15.32 4.16 10.01
N ALA A 70 16.48 3.86 9.41
CA ALA A 70 17.71 4.62 9.65
C ALA A 70 17.58 6.11 9.28
N SER A 71 16.61 6.46 8.43
CA SER A 71 16.30 7.84 8.04
C SER A 71 15.82 8.70 9.22
N TYR A 72 15.24 8.13 10.28
CA TYR A 72 14.66 8.92 11.38
C TYR A 72 15.71 9.73 12.14
N SER A 73 16.96 9.28 12.15
CA SER A 73 18.09 10.00 12.74
C SER A 73 18.41 11.33 12.05
N ALA A 74 17.81 11.61 10.87
CA ALA A 74 17.93 12.88 10.17
C ALA A 74 17.00 13.97 10.72
N VAL A 75 16.10 13.64 11.66
CA VAL A 75 15.20 14.62 12.26
C VAL A 75 15.98 15.70 13.00
N ASP A 76 15.56 16.95 12.84
CA ASP A 76 16.06 18.05 13.65
C ASP A 76 15.59 17.86 15.11
N THR A 77 16.51 18.05 16.06
CA THR A 77 16.29 17.90 17.51
C THR A 77 15.10 18.68 18.08
N LEU A 78 14.64 19.72 17.39
CA LEU A 78 13.52 20.54 17.81
C LEU A 78 12.26 20.34 16.95
N ASN A 79 12.28 19.40 15.99
CA ASN A 79 11.23 19.22 15.01
C ASN A 79 10.40 17.97 15.30
N PHE A 80 9.12 18.18 15.59
CA PHE A 80 8.11 17.14 15.55
C PHE A 80 7.44 17.15 14.18
N THR A 81 7.30 15.97 13.57
CA THR A 81 6.64 15.83 12.26
C THR A 81 5.42 14.93 12.39
N MET A 82 4.30 15.37 11.83
CA MET A 82 3.10 14.57 11.62
C MET A 82 2.82 14.49 10.14
N GLU A 83 2.56 13.29 9.62
CA GLU A 83 2.13 13.09 8.25
C GLU A 83 0.86 12.26 8.17
N MET A 84 -0.07 12.67 7.32
CA MET A 84 -1.29 11.94 7.00
C MET A 84 -1.52 11.95 5.50
N GLY A 85 -1.95 10.81 4.95
CA GLY A 85 -2.27 10.65 3.54
C GLY A 85 -3.65 10.05 3.32
N VAL A 86 -4.36 10.60 2.34
CA VAL A 86 -5.59 10.02 1.79
C VAL A 86 -5.49 10.01 0.27
N SER A 87 -6.20 9.09 -0.37
CA SER A 87 -6.24 9.01 -1.82
C SER A 87 -7.60 8.63 -2.37
N GLY A 88 -7.85 9.06 -3.60
CA GLY A 88 -8.93 8.57 -4.45
C GLY A 88 -8.32 7.85 -5.64
N GLN A 89 -8.96 6.77 -6.08
CA GLN A 89 -8.54 5.99 -7.23
C GLN A 89 -9.70 5.76 -8.20
N TYR A 90 -9.36 5.75 -9.48
CA TYR A 90 -10.22 5.37 -10.58
C TYR A 90 -9.54 4.23 -11.32
N SER A 91 -10.14 3.04 -11.27
CA SER A 91 -9.61 1.85 -11.94
C SER A 91 -10.49 1.45 -13.13
N LYS A 92 -9.87 1.01 -14.21
CA LYS A 92 -10.52 0.43 -15.39
C LYS A 92 -10.00 -0.99 -15.57
N LEU A 93 -10.89 -1.95 -15.52
CA LEU A 93 -10.63 -3.38 -15.74
C LEU A 93 -11.08 -3.76 -17.15
N SER A 94 -10.26 -4.50 -17.86
CA SER A 94 -10.54 -4.98 -19.22
C SER A 94 -10.16 -6.44 -19.38
N ASP A 95 -11.09 -7.26 -19.88
CA ASP A 95 -10.85 -8.67 -20.25
C ASP A 95 -10.48 -8.82 -21.74
N GLY A 96 -10.32 -7.69 -22.46
CA GLY A 96 -10.11 -7.62 -23.90
C GLY A 96 -11.38 -7.43 -24.73
N VAL A 97 -12.55 -7.69 -24.16
CA VAL A 97 -13.87 -7.56 -24.81
C VAL A 97 -14.73 -6.52 -24.08
N ASN A 98 -14.88 -6.68 -22.77
CA ASN A 98 -15.63 -5.85 -21.86
C ASN A 98 -14.71 -4.90 -21.10
N ASN A 99 -15.30 -3.80 -20.62
CA ASN A 99 -14.62 -2.84 -19.75
C ASN A 99 -15.53 -2.50 -18.56
N GLN A 100 -14.95 -2.45 -17.37
CA GLN A 100 -15.63 -2.02 -16.15
C GLN A 100 -14.78 -0.98 -15.42
N THR A 101 -15.42 -0.03 -14.75
CA THR A 101 -14.74 1.08 -14.06
C THR A 101 -15.17 1.17 -12.62
N PHE A 102 -14.22 1.42 -11.72
CA PHE A 102 -14.42 1.49 -10.28
C PHE A 102 -13.84 2.78 -9.71
N LYS A 103 -14.42 3.24 -8.60
CA LYS A 103 -14.03 4.47 -7.90
C LYS A 103 -13.95 4.21 -6.40
N ASN A 104 -12.74 4.27 -5.84
CA ASN A 104 -12.53 4.04 -4.42
C ASN A 104 -11.85 5.21 -3.74
N GLY A 105 -12.13 5.34 -2.44
CA GLY A 105 -11.42 6.21 -1.52
C GLY A 105 -10.60 5.39 -0.53
N ASN A 106 -9.43 5.89 -0.17
CA ASN A 106 -8.50 5.20 0.69
C ASN A 106 -7.89 6.13 1.74
N PHE A 107 -7.84 5.63 2.98
CA PHE A 107 -6.90 6.12 3.96
C PHE A 107 -5.54 5.46 3.69
N ASP A 108 -4.51 6.26 3.44
CA ASP A 108 -3.21 5.74 3.03
C ASP A 108 -2.27 5.55 4.23
N TYR A 109 -2.22 6.50 5.17
CA TYR A 109 -1.41 6.37 6.39
C TYR A 109 -1.61 7.52 7.37
N LEU A 110 -1.17 7.29 8.61
CA LEU A 110 -0.89 8.32 9.62
C LEU A 110 0.42 7.98 10.30
N ALA A 111 1.35 8.93 10.37
CA ALA A 111 2.65 8.73 10.98
C ALA A 111 3.10 9.97 11.78
N PHE A 112 3.92 9.73 12.79
CA PHE A 112 4.50 10.73 13.67
C PHE A 112 5.97 10.46 13.86
N GLN A 113 6.80 11.48 13.80
CA GLN A 113 8.24 11.40 14.01
C GLN A 113 8.68 12.40 15.05
N PHE A 114 9.52 11.92 15.97
CA PHE A 114 9.95 12.64 17.15
C PHE A 114 11.48 12.65 17.23
N PRO A 115 12.09 13.78 17.63
CA PRO A 115 13.46 13.82 18.07
C PRO A 115 13.52 13.32 19.52
N VAL A 116 14.35 12.32 19.78
CA VAL A 116 14.55 11.80 21.15
C VAL A 116 15.80 12.42 21.77
N TYR A 117 16.90 12.40 21.02
CA TYR A 117 18.18 12.97 21.44
C TYR A 117 18.99 13.40 20.21
N LYS A 118 20.18 13.99 20.43
CA LYS A 118 21.09 14.29 19.32
C LYS A 118 21.39 13.01 18.54
N ASN A 119 21.12 13.03 17.24
CA ASN A 119 21.28 11.90 16.31
C ASN A 119 20.38 10.69 16.61
N VAL A 120 19.36 10.84 17.46
CA VAL A 120 18.38 9.78 17.77
C VAL A 120 16.98 10.27 17.41
N GLY A 121 16.35 9.57 16.47
CA GLY A 121 14.98 9.83 16.04
C GLY A 121 14.11 8.62 16.29
N MET A 122 12.82 8.86 16.53
CA MET A 122 11.81 7.84 16.69
C MET A 122 10.65 8.13 15.75
N SER A 123 9.97 7.08 15.27
CA SER A 123 8.74 7.22 14.49
C SER A 123 7.72 6.18 14.92
N ILE A 124 6.46 6.55 14.88
CA ILE A 124 5.33 5.64 15.03
C ILE A 124 4.33 5.90 13.91
N GLY A 125 3.60 4.88 13.47
CA GLY A 125 2.55 5.11 12.50
C GLY A 125 1.70 3.90 12.18
N LEU A 126 0.62 4.17 11.48
CA LEU A 126 -0.37 3.21 10.99
C LEU A 126 -0.37 3.27 9.47
N LEU A 127 -0.14 2.13 8.82
CA LEU A 127 -0.19 1.99 7.37
C LEU A 127 -0.94 0.70 6.98
N PRO A 128 -1.64 0.66 5.84
CA PRO A 128 -2.05 -0.59 5.24
C PRO A 128 -0.82 -1.38 4.78
N TYR A 129 -0.86 -2.70 4.98
CA TYR A 129 0.11 -3.64 4.44
C TYR A 129 -0.42 -4.30 3.17
N SER A 130 -1.70 -4.67 3.14
CA SER A 130 -2.37 -5.20 1.96
C SER A 130 -3.85 -4.85 1.95
N LYS A 131 -4.45 -4.87 0.75
CA LYS A 131 -5.86 -4.57 0.54
C LYS A 131 -6.52 -5.70 -0.25
N VAL A 132 -7.67 -6.16 0.21
CA VAL A 132 -8.51 -7.13 -0.50
C VAL A 132 -9.84 -6.47 -0.80
N GLY A 133 -10.17 -6.41 -2.09
CA GLY A 133 -11.49 -6.05 -2.55
C GLY A 133 -11.64 -6.44 -4.01
N TYR A 134 -12.69 -7.19 -4.27
CA TYR A 134 -13.08 -7.64 -5.60
C TYR A 134 -14.54 -8.06 -5.55
N ASP A 135 -15.22 -7.90 -6.67
CA ASP A 135 -16.55 -8.41 -6.93
C ASP A 135 -16.63 -8.72 -8.43
N PHE A 136 -16.64 -10.01 -8.76
CA PHE A 136 -16.79 -10.46 -10.13
C PHE A 136 -17.54 -11.77 -10.16
N GLY A 137 -18.24 -12.02 -11.26
CA GLY A 137 -18.98 -13.25 -11.42
C GLY A 137 -19.24 -13.57 -12.87
N ARG A 138 -19.83 -14.74 -13.10
CA ARG A 138 -20.29 -15.19 -14.40
C ARG A 138 -21.60 -15.95 -14.25
N ASP A 139 -22.39 -15.89 -15.30
CA ASP A 139 -23.57 -16.75 -15.43
C ASP A 139 -23.14 -18.04 -16.13
N ILE A 140 -23.47 -19.18 -15.52
CA ILE A 140 -23.30 -20.50 -16.10
C ILE A 140 -24.68 -21.01 -16.44
N LEU A 141 -24.95 -21.07 -17.74
CA LEU A 141 -26.20 -21.58 -18.28
C LEU A 141 -26.00 -23.03 -18.72
N SER A 142 -26.88 -23.91 -18.26
CA SER A 142 -26.91 -25.33 -18.61
C SER A 142 -28.36 -25.78 -18.77
N ASP A 143 -28.56 -26.84 -19.56
CA ASP A 143 -29.87 -27.43 -19.83
C ASP A 143 -30.52 -28.02 -18.56
N GLU A 144 -29.73 -28.39 -17.54
CA GLU A 144 -30.22 -28.97 -16.29
C GLU A 144 -30.40 -27.91 -15.17
N ILE A 145 -29.35 -27.16 -14.86
CA ILE A 145 -29.36 -26.12 -13.80
C ILE A 145 -28.56 -24.91 -14.28
N SER A 146 -29.23 -23.77 -14.37
CA SER A 146 -28.56 -22.48 -14.59
C SER A 146 -28.25 -21.83 -13.24
N TYR A 147 -27.05 -21.27 -13.07
CA TYR A 147 -26.66 -20.61 -11.84
C TYR A 147 -25.72 -19.43 -12.10
N ARG A 148 -25.71 -18.45 -11.19
CA ARG A 148 -24.74 -17.36 -11.19
C ARG A 148 -23.64 -17.70 -10.20
N GLU A 149 -22.39 -17.63 -10.63
CA GLU A 149 -21.24 -17.79 -9.76
C GLU A 149 -20.61 -16.43 -9.51
N THR A 150 -20.71 -15.93 -8.29
CA THR A 150 -20.13 -14.65 -7.87
C THR A 150 -19.04 -14.85 -6.84
N PHE A 151 -17.91 -14.20 -7.05
CA PHE A 151 -16.79 -14.13 -6.13
C PHE A 151 -16.67 -12.70 -5.62
N TYR A 152 -16.79 -12.53 -4.31
CA TYR A 152 -16.49 -11.26 -3.68
C TYR A 152 -15.61 -11.47 -2.45
N GLY A 153 -14.73 -10.50 -2.21
CA GLY A 153 -13.84 -10.53 -1.06
C GLY A 153 -13.62 -9.15 -0.51
N SER A 154 -13.34 -9.07 0.78
CA SER A 154 -13.10 -7.81 1.46
C SER A 154 -12.14 -7.95 2.63
N GLY A 155 -11.55 -6.82 3.01
CA GLY A 155 -10.66 -6.70 4.16
C GLY A 155 -9.24 -6.37 3.73
N GLY A 156 -8.27 -6.93 4.44
CA GLY A 156 -6.85 -6.65 4.23
C GLY A 156 -6.09 -6.56 5.54
N LEU A 157 -4.81 -6.25 5.43
CA LEU A 157 -3.90 -6.19 6.57
C LEU A 157 -3.42 -4.77 6.77
N SER A 158 -3.36 -4.35 8.03
CA SER A 158 -2.79 -3.09 8.48
C SER A 158 -1.62 -3.36 9.41
N LYS A 159 -0.67 -2.44 9.46
CA LYS A 159 0.43 -2.48 10.41
C LYS A 159 0.49 -1.20 11.22
N ILE A 160 0.65 -1.35 12.54
CA ILE A 160 1.12 -0.28 13.41
C ILE A 160 2.60 -0.54 13.66
N TYR A 161 3.45 0.46 13.45
CA TYR A 161 4.87 0.35 13.69
C TYR A 161 5.34 1.36 14.74
N GLY A 162 6.39 0.99 15.45
CA GLY A 162 7.23 1.88 16.22
C GLY A 162 8.68 1.62 15.87
N GLY A 163 9.45 2.67 15.67
CA GLY A 163 10.82 2.58 15.19
C GLY A 163 11.75 3.59 15.81
N LEU A 164 13.02 3.22 15.90
CA LEU A 164 14.08 4.03 16.48
C LEU A 164 15.29 4.00 15.57
N ALA A 165 15.96 5.15 15.42
CA ALA A 165 17.17 5.28 14.64
C ALA A 165 18.24 6.04 15.41
N TYR A 166 19.49 5.66 15.17
CA TYR A 166 20.66 6.25 15.78
C TYR A 166 21.78 6.40 14.74
N ALA A 167 22.45 7.55 14.73
CA ALA A 167 23.68 7.76 13.96
C ALA A 167 24.91 7.71 14.89
N PRO A 168 25.50 6.52 15.12
CA PRO A 168 26.61 6.33 16.07
C PRO A 168 27.91 7.00 15.62
N ILE A 169 28.16 6.97 14.31
CA ILE A 169 29.37 7.49 13.68
C ILE A 169 28.93 8.47 12.60
N LYS A 170 29.78 9.45 12.31
CA LYS A 170 29.53 10.39 11.22
C LYS A 170 29.23 9.60 9.93
N TYR A 171 28.17 10.02 9.22
CA TYR A 171 27.72 9.45 7.95
C TYR A 171 27.01 8.10 8.00
N VAL A 172 27.07 7.36 9.11
CA VAL A 172 26.38 6.07 9.26
C VAL A 172 25.17 6.24 10.16
N SER A 173 24.01 5.80 9.68
CA SER A 173 22.77 5.73 10.45
C SER A 173 22.25 4.32 10.45
N LEU A 174 21.80 3.86 11.62
CA LEU A 174 21.15 2.57 11.81
C LEU A 174 19.75 2.83 12.35
N GLY A 175 18.81 1.96 12.03
CA GLY A 175 17.48 2.03 12.62
C GLY A 175 16.76 0.70 12.54
N ALA A 176 15.74 0.55 13.37
CA ALA A 176 14.88 -0.61 13.38
C ALA A 176 13.42 -0.20 13.57
N ASN A 177 12.51 -0.88 12.89
CA ASN A 177 11.08 -0.84 13.17
C ASN A 177 10.64 -2.17 13.78
N VAL A 178 9.76 -2.10 14.77
CA VAL A 178 8.92 -3.22 15.20
C VAL A 178 7.50 -2.90 14.75
N SER A 179 6.89 -3.80 14.00
CA SER A 179 5.54 -3.64 13.48
C SER A 179 4.62 -4.74 13.98
N TYR A 180 3.43 -4.38 14.43
CA TYR A 180 2.34 -5.32 14.67
C TYR A 180 1.41 -5.31 13.46
N LEU A 181 1.40 -6.42 12.74
CA LEU A 181 0.54 -6.68 11.59
C LEU A 181 -0.77 -7.29 12.07
N PHE A 182 -1.90 -6.72 11.66
CA PHE A 182 -3.22 -7.20 12.02
C PHE A 182 -4.23 -6.96 10.92
N GLY A 183 -5.23 -7.84 10.84
CA GLY A 183 -6.36 -7.65 9.94
C GLY A 183 -7.06 -8.96 9.67
N SER A 184 -8.20 -8.87 9.00
CA SER A 184 -9.00 -10.01 8.58
C SER A 184 -9.25 -9.94 7.09
N ILE A 185 -9.22 -11.09 6.44
CA ILE A 185 -9.58 -11.23 5.03
C ILE A 185 -10.74 -12.22 4.95
N ARG A 186 -11.74 -11.87 4.15
CA ARG A 186 -12.87 -12.74 3.85
C ARG A 186 -13.00 -12.94 2.35
N HIS A 187 -13.06 -14.19 1.93
CA HIS A 187 -13.40 -14.60 0.58
C HIS A 187 -14.75 -15.27 0.60
N THR A 188 -15.66 -14.89 -0.29
CA THR A 188 -16.95 -15.54 -0.44
C THR A 188 -17.19 -15.91 -1.89
N ARG A 189 -17.64 -17.14 -2.11
CA ARG A 189 -18.14 -17.65 -3.37
C ARG A 189 -19.62 -17.94 -3.19
N ASP A 190 -20.44 -17.24 -3.94
CA ASP A 190 -21.90 -17.36 -3.91
C ASP A 190 -22.37 -17.95 -5.24
N ILE A 191 -23.22 -18.98 -5.14
CA ILE A 191 -23.70 -19.77 -6.27
C ILE A 191 -25.23 -19.89 -6.18
N PRO A 192 -25.98 -18.79 -6.40
CA PRO A 192 -27.43 -18.86 -6.49
C PRO A 192 -27.91 -19.54 -7.77
N ALA A 193 -28.92 -20.40 -7.65
CA ALA A 193 -29.61 -20.98 -8.79
C ALA A 193 -30.49 -19.93 -9.50
N LEU A 194 -30.55 -20.00 -10.83
CA LEU A 194 -31.29 -19.07 -11.68
C LEU A 194 -32.54 -19.76 -12.23
N GLY A 195 -33.70 -19.47 -11.63
CA GLY A 195 -35.02 -19.85 -12.18
C GLY A 195 -35.37 -21.35 -12.11
N THR A 196 -34.53 -22.18 -11.48
CA THR A 196 -34.83 -23.61 -11.28
C THR A 196 -35.61 -23.83 -9.99
N GLU A 197 -36.89 -24.21 -10.10
CA GLU A 197 -37.75 -24.50 -8.97
C GLU A 197 -37.22 -25.72 -8.18
N GLY A 198 -37.05 -25.57 -6.86
CA GLY A 198 -36.50 -26.62 -5.99
C GLY A 198 -34.96 -26.70 -5.94
N ALA A 199 -34.22 -25.87 -6.70
CA ALA A 199 -32.77 -25.81 -6.61
C ALA A 199 -32.28 -25.16 -5.31
N LEU A 200 -31.14 -25.66 -4.79
CA LEU A 200 -30.47 -25.10 -3.61
C LEU A 200 -29.41 -24.09 -4.05
N ASN A 201 -29.33 -22.96 -3.35
CA ASN A 201 -28.22 -22.03 -3.47
C ASN A 201 -27.06 -22.53 -2.62
N ARG A 202 -25.82 -22.31 -3.08
CA ARG A 202 -24.61 -22.59 -2.29
C ARG A 202 -23.80 -21.34 -2.01
N GLN A 203 -23.34 -21.17 -0.78
CA GLN A 203 -22.43 -20.09 -0.40
C GLN A 203 -21.27 -20.63 0.42
N VAL A 204 -20.06 -20.47 -0.07
CA VAL A 204 -18.82 -20.82 0.65
C VAL A 204 -18.13 -19.54 1.08
N SER A 205 -17.87 -19.38 2.38
CA SER A 205 -17.17 -18.22 2.94
C SER A 205 -15.97 -18.68 3.75
N ASN A 206 -14.80 -18.15 3.40
CA ASN A 206 -13.53 -18.39 4.07
C ASN A 206 -13.08 -17.10 4.73
N SER A 207 -12.84 -17.14 6.03
CA SER A 207 -12.46 -16.01 6.86
C SER A 207 -11.25 -16.37 7.71
N PHE A 208 -10.22 -15.55 7.66
CA PHE A 208 -9.04 -15.69 8.52
C PHE A 208 -8.56 -14.35 9.03
N THR A 209 -7.97 -14.37 10.23
CA THR A 209 -7.40 -13.19 10.88
C THR A 209 -5.91 -13.40 11.06
N ILE A 210 -5.10 -12.45 10.59
CA ILE A 210 -3.65 -12.49 10.76
C ILE A 210 -3.28 -11.54 11.89
N LYS A 211 -2.41 -12.01 12.78
CA LYS A 211 -1.78 -11.22 13.85
C LYS A 211 -0.32 -11.63 13.90
N ASN A 212 0.59 -10.72 13.61
CA ASN A 212 2.00 -11.05 13.56
C ASN A 212 2.88 -9.86 13.98
N VAL A 213 4.12 -10.14 14.37
CA VAL A 213 5.15 -9.13 14.63
C VAL A 213 6.20 -9.21 13.53
N MET A 214 6.52 -8.06 12.95
CA MET A 214 7.53 -7.92 11.90
C MET A 214 8.64 -6.98 12.36
N PHE A 215 9.83 -7.18 11.82
CA PHE A 215 11.01 -6.35 12.09
C PHE A 215 11.58 -5.81 10.78
N ASP A 216 11.84 -4.52 10.72
CA ASP A 216 12.58 -3.92 9.60
C ASP A 216 13.91 -3.39 10.14
N LEU A 217 15.03 -3.84 9.60
CA LEU A 217 16.38 -3.39 9.98
C LEU A 217 16.95 -2.52 8.87
N GLY A 218 17.21 -1.25 9.16
CA GLY A 218 17.68 -0.27 8.18
C GLY A 218 19.08 0.24 8.49
N ALA A 219 19.84 0.50 7.43
CA ALA A 219 21.10 1.21 7.48
C ALA A 219 21.15 2.27 6.36
N GLN A 220 21.81 3.39 6.64
CA GLN A 220 22.13 4.42 5.65
C GLN A 220 23.58 4.87 5.80
N PHE A 221 24.27 5.01 4.67
CA PHE A 221 25.58 5.63 4.57
C PHE A 221 25.48 6.88 3.69
N THR A 222 25.71 8.06 4.26
CA THR A 222 25.59 9.35 3.58
C THR A 222 26.96 9.99 3.39
N TYR A 223 27.50 9.91 2.17
CA TYR A 223 28.74 10.57 1.80
C TYR A 223 28.50 12.03 1.40
N PRO A 224 29.08 13.02 2.11
CA PRO A 224 29.00 14.42 1.71
C PRO A 224 29.95 14.70 0.55
N ILE A 225 29.42 15.14 -0.59
CA ILE A 225 30.22 15.55 -1.75
C ILE A 225 30.69 17.01 -1.56
N SER A 226 29.81 17.86 -1.02
CA SER A 226 30.08 19.25 -0.66
C SER A 226 29.16 19.69 0.48
N ASN A 227 29.24 20.95 0.91
CA ASN A 227 28.41 21.48 2.00
C ASN A 227 26.90 21.33 1.73
N ASN A 228 26.50 21.35 0.45
CA ASN A 228 25.10 21.32 0.02
C ASN A 228 24.77 20.11 -0.85
N GLN A 229 25.66 19.13 -0.97
CA GLN A 229 25.47 17.95 -1.82
C GLN A 229 25.91 16.68 -1.10
N SER A 230 25.10 15.63 -1.22
CA SER A 230 25.39 14.34 -0.61
C SER A 230 24.85 13.19 -1.44
N MET A 231 25.47 12.03 -1.26
CA MET A 231 25.02 10.76 -1.82
C MET A 231 24.72 9.81 -0.67
N THR A 232 23.54 9.19 -0.68
CA THR A 232 23.11 8.26 0.37
C THR A 232 22.82 6.90 -0.22
N LEU A 233 23.56 5.89 0.27
CA LEU A 233 23.25 4.49 0.08
C LEU A 233 22.40 4.02 1.26
N GLY A 234 21.28 3.36 1.00
CA GLY A 234 20.43 2.77 2.00
C GLY A 234 20.20 1.29 1.75
N VAL A 235 20.18 0.50 2.82
CA VAL A 235 19.87 -0.93 2.79
C VAL A 235 18.86 -1.22 3.89
N VAL A 236 17.86 -2.04 3.58
CA VAL A 236 16.84 -2.49 4.54
C VAL A 236 16.65 -3.99 4.40
N TYR A 237 16.58 -4.67 5.53
CA TYR A 237 16.28 -6.10 5.59
C TYR A 237 15.11 -6.35 6.54
N THR A 238 14.11 -7.05 6.04
CA THR A 238 12.95 -7.53 6.80
C THR A 238 13.04 -9.05 6.83
N PRO A 239 13.28 -9.69 7.99
CA PRO A 239 13.28 -11.14 8.10
C PRO A 239 11.90 -11.72 7.76
N GLY A 240 11.88 -12.89 7.13
CA GLY A 240 10.65 -13.65 6.93
C GLY A 240 10.11 -14.18 8.25
N VAL A 241 8.79 -14.32 8.35
CA VAL A 241 8.12 -14.78 9.56
C VAL A 241 7.11 -15.85 9.20
N ASN A 242 7.24 -17.00 9.86
CA ASN A 242 6.25 -18.05 9.77
C ASN A 242 5.14 -17.76 10.78
N ASN A 243 3.90 -17.73 10.34
CA ASN A 243 2.76 -17.51 11.21
C ASN A 243 1.72 -18.61 11.01
N THR A 244 0.98 -18.93 12.05
CA THR A 244 -0.17 -19.82 11.97
C THR A 244 -1.41 -19.09 12.42
N THR A 245 -2.56 -19.38 11.80
CA THR A 245 -3.85 -18.86 12.25
C THR A 245 -4.97 -19.85 11.97
N THR A 246 -6.12 -19.59 12.59
CA THR A 246 -7.35 -20.34 12.35
C THR A 246 -8.02 -19.82 11.09
N LEU A 247 -8.34 -20.74 10.18
CA LEU A 247 -9.16 -20.50 9.01
C LEU A 247 -10.59 -20.99 9.32
N PHE A 248 -11.52 -20.06 9.34
CA PHE A 248 -12.94 -20.34 9.50
C PHE A 248 -13.57 -20.50 8.11
N GLU A 249 -14.01 -21.71 7.80
CA GLU A 249 -14.76 -22.01 6.60
C GLU A 249 -16.24 -22.19 6.95
N THR A 250 -17.12 -21.72 6.07
CA THR A 250 -18.56 -21.87 6.20
C THR A 250 -19.13 -22.22 4.83
N ASP A 251 -19.74 -23.38 4.69
CA ASP A 251 -20.39 -23.84 3.46
C ASP A 251 -21.89 -23.98 3.72
N ARG A 252 -22.66 -23.19 3.00
CA ARG A 252 -24.12 -23.07 3.17
C ARG A 252 -24.80 -23.64 1.94
N LEU A 253 -25.76 -24.52 2.17
CA LEU A 253 -26.75 -24.93 1.18
C LEU A 253 -28.11 -24.47 1.69
N TYR A 254 -28.82 -23.65 0.91
CA TYR A 254 -30.11 -23.10 1.34
C TYR A 254 -31.11 -23.00 0.17
N PRO A 255 -32.38 -23.40 0.36
CA PRO A 255 -33.44 -23.10 -0.59
C PRO A 255 -33.75 -21.60 -0.59
N THR A 256 -34.35 -21.09 -1.67
CA THR A 256 -34.72 -19.67 -1.82
C THR A 256 -35.62 -19.14 -0.70
N VAL A 257 -36.29 -20.02 0.06
CA VAL A 257 -37.34 -19.68 1.04
C VAL A 257 -36.94 -19.98 2.50
N ASP A 258 -35.86 -20.71 2.77
CA ASP A 258 -35.50 -21.14 4.13
C ASP A 258 -33.97 -21.07 4.38
N ASN A 259 -33.54 -20.29 5.36
CA ASN A 259 -32.14 -19.87 5.54
C ASN A 259 -31.48 -20.55 6.75
N LYS A 260 -31.32 -21.88 6.71
CA LYS A 260 -30.66 -22.63 7.79
C LYS A 260 -29.21 -22.96 7.43
N PRO A 261 -28.21 -22.38 8.12
CA PRO A 261 -26.81 -22.69 7.85
C PRO A 261 -26.47 -24.11 8.31
N LEU A 262 -25.78 -24.86 7.46
CA LEU A 262 -24.98 -26.00 7.91
C LEU A 262 -23.59 -25.46 8.29
N PRO A 263 -23.08 -25.68 9.50
CA PRO A 263 -21.69 -25.34 9.80
C PRO A 263 -20.76 -26.26 8.99
N ALA A 264 -19.81 -25.68 8.27
CA ALA A 264 -18.69 -26.41 7.67
C ALA A 264 -17.50 -26.44 8.64
N ASP A 265 -16.47 -27.21 8.27
CA ASP A 265 -15.31 -27.49 9.10
C ASP A 265 -14.51 -26.23 9.45
N THR A 266 -13.84 -26.22 10.61
CA THR A 266 -12.91 -25.15 11.00
C THR A 266 -11.50 -25.70 10.93
N LEU A 267 -10.67 -25.10 10.08
CA LEU A 267 -9.30 -25.53 9.91
C LEU A 267 -8.39 -24.76 10.87
N TYR A 268 -7.89 -25.47 11.88
CA TYR A 268 -6.94 -24.93 12.86
C TYR A 268 -5.49 -24.98 12.34
N ASP A 269 -4.63 -24.14 12.93
CA ASP A 269 -3.17 -24.12 12.74
C ASP A 269 -2.70 -24.06 11.28
N GLN A 270 -3.45 -23.33 10.46
CA GLN A 270 -3.11 -23.12 9.05
C GLN A 270 -1.93 -22.17 8.93
N ALA A 271 -0.94 -22.52 8.10
CA ALA A 271 0.28 -21.74 7.91
C ALA A 271 0.06 -20.57 6.94
N PHE A 272 0.48 -19.38 7.36
CA PHE A 272 0.45 -18.13 6.62
C PHE A 272 1.82 -17.46 6.75
N ASP A 273 2.75 -17.82 5.88
CA ASP A 273 4.11 -17.30 5.92
C ASP A 273 4.21 -15.93 5.25
N LEU A 274 5.09 -15.07 5.79
CA LEU A 274 5.45 -13.77 5.23
C LEU A 274 6.92 -13.80 4.78
N PRO A 275 7.25 -13.21 3.62
CA PRO A 275 8.56 -13.36 3.00
C PRO A 275 9.62 -12.51 3.72
N ALA A 276 10.87 -12.95 3.58
CA ALA A 276 11.99 -12.04 3.80
C ALA A 276 12.05 -11.01 2.66
N THR A 277 12.42 -9.77 2.98
CA THR A 277 12.58 -8.68 2.02
C THR A 277 13.96 -8.03 2.15
N LEU A 278 14.62 -7.80 1.02
CA LEU A 278 15.83 -7.00 0.92
C LEU A 278 15.56 -5.78 0.03
N GLY A 279 15.78 -4.59 0.56
CA GLY A 279 15.68 -3.31 -0.15
C GLY A 279 17.03 -2.62 -0.22
N VAL A 280 17.37 -2.06 -1.37
CA VAL A 280 18.59 -1.27 -1.58
C VAL A 280 18.22 -0.01 -2.36
N GLY A 281 18.78 1.13 -1.97
CA GLY A 281 18.51 2.39 -2.66
C GLY A 281 19.69 3.33 -2.63
N LEU A 282 19.79 4.14 -3.67
CA LEU A 282 20.83 5.14 -3.83
C LEU A 282 20.18 6.47 -4.17
N SER A 283 20.52 7.53 -3.43
CA SER A 283 20.05 8.87 -3.74
C SER A 283 21.17 9.89 -3.78
N TYR A 284 21.02 10.87 -4.66
CA TYR A 284 21.79 12.10 -4.69
C TYR A 284 20.87 13.23 -4.22
N THR A 285 21.33 14.03 -3.26
CA THR A 285 20.59 15.17 -2.73
C THR A 285 21.45 16.42 -2.78
N SER A 286 20.87 17.51 -3.26
CA SER A 286 21.41 18.86 -3.23
C SER A 286 20.37 19.85 -2.69
N THR A 287 20.70 21.15 -2.63
CA THR A 287 19.74 22.20 -2.26
C THR A 287 18.46 22.18 -3.14
N ASN A 288 18.63 21.90 -4.44
CA ASN A 288 17.56 22.03 -5.43
C ASN A 288 17.03 20.70 -5.94
N TRP A 289 17.86 19.66 -5.93
CA TRP A 289 17.55 18.36 -6.52
C TRP A 289 17.61 17.26 -5.48
N LEU A 290 16.68 16.31 -5.56
CA LEU A 290 16.86 14.96 -5.05
C LEU A 290 16.58 14.01 -6.19
N VAL A 291 17.47 13.05 -6.44
CA VAL A 291 17.28 12.01 -7.45
C VAL A 291 17.66 10.69 -6.80
N GLY A 292 16.91 9.63 -7.03
CA GLY A 292 17.25 8.33 -6.48
C GLY A 292 16.67 7.16 -7.26
N ILE A 293 17.27 6.01 -7.03
CA ILE A 293 16.86 4.72 -7.57
C ILE A 293 16.84 3.69 -6.44
N ASP A 294 15.80 2.89 -6.41
CA ASP A 294 15.59 1.84 -5.42
C ASP A 294 15.29 0.50 -6.10
N GLY A 295 15.75 -0.58 -5.50
CA GLY A 295 15.41 -1.96 -5.83
C GLY A 295 14.94 -2.71 -4.59
N SER A 296 13.99 -3.64 -4.74
CA SER A 296 13.63 -4.58 -3.67
C SER A 296 13.39 -5.98 -4.20
N LEU A 297 13.67 -6.97 -3.36
CA LEU A 297 13.42 -8.39 -3.58
C LEU A 297 12.68 -8.97 -2.37
N GLN A 298 11.54 -9.60 -2.60
CA GLN A 298 10.74 -10.31 -1.59
C GLN A 298 10.65 -11.79 -1.98
N GLN A 299 11.06 -12.67 -1.07
CA GLN A 299 11.17 -14.10 -1.30
C GLN A 299 9.84 -14.81 -1.02
N TRP A 300 8.87 -14.67 -1.94
CA TRP A 300 7.53 -15.24 -1.80
C TRP A 300 7.42 -16.67 -2.31
N SER A 301 8.33 -17.10 -3.18
CA SER A 301 8.27 -18.45 -3.77
C SER A 301 8.27 -19.50 -2.67
N LYS A 302 7.39 -20.50 -2.79
CA LYS A 302 7.24 -21.60 -1.82
C LYS A 302 6.87 -21.18 -0.40
N MET A 303 6.27 -19.99 -0.21
CA MET A 303 5.67 -19.59 1.06
C MET A 303 4.41 -20.43 1.33
N LYS A 304 4.25 -20.89 2.58
CA LYS A 304 3.05 -21.65 2.95
C LYS A 304 1.84 -20.73 3.03
N TYR A 305 0.76 -21.19 2.43
CA TYR A 305 -0.55 -20.56 2.43
C TYR A 305 -1.60 -21.66 2.22
N PRO A 306 -2.80 -21.58 2.82
CA PRO A 306 -3.74 -22.70 2.78
C PRO A 306 -4.33 -22.95 1.39
N ASP A 307 -4.22 -24.18 0.91
CA ASP A 307 -4.74 -24.58 -0.41
C ASP A 307 -6.26 -24.43 -0.53
N ALA A 308 -7.00 -24.51 0.60
CA ALA A 308 -8.44 -24.28 0.65
C ALA A 308 -8.89 -22.88 0.16
N LEU A 309 -7.97 -21.91 0.09
CA LEU A 309 -8.27 -20.53 -0.30
C LEU A 309 -8.19 -20.27 -1.81
N ASP A 310 -7.33 -21.00 -2.54
CA ASP A 310 -7.05 -20.75 -3.96
C ASP A 310 -6.92 -22.02 -4.83
N ASN A 311 -6.92 -23.20 -4.20
CA ASN A 311 -6.67 -24.51 -4.78
C ASN A 311 -5.32 -24.60 -5.54
N MET A 312 -4.36 -23.71 -5.30
CA MET A 312 -3.03 -23.72 -5.94
C MET A 312 -2.04 -24.58 -5.17
N THR A 313 -0.90 -24.87 -5.80
CA THR A 313 0.20 -25.61 -5.15
C THR A 313 1.25 -24.66 -4.59
N LEU A 314 2.07 -25.15 -3.67
CA LEU A 314 3.18 -24.40 -3.08
C LEU A 314 4.15 -23.83 -4.13
N ASP A 315 4.38 -24.56 -5.22
CA ASP A 315 5.35 -24.19 -6.25
C ASP A 315 4.79 -23.19 -7.28
N THR A 316 3.46 -23.09 -7.41
CA THR A 316 2.82 -22.27 -8.45
C THR A 316 2.05 -21.06 -7.92
N ARG A 317 1.77 -21.01 -6.61
CA ARG A 317 0.97 -19.93 -6.01
C ARG A 317 1.66 -18.57 -6.04
N PHE A 318 2.94 -18.53 -5.65
CA PHE A 318 3.68 -17.30 -5.42
C PHE A 318 4.96 -17.25 -6.25
N ASN A 319 5.31 -16.04 -6.69
CA ASN A 319 6.57 -15.71 -7.33
C ASN A 319 7.37 -14.75 -6.44
N ASP A 320 8.69 -14.88 -6.44
CA ASP A 320 9.56 -13.87 -5.88
C ASP A 320 9.27 -12.50 -6.51
N LYS A 321 9.00 -11.51 -5.67
CA LYS A 321 8.64 -10.16 -6.09
C LYS A 321 9.90 -9.32 -6.17
N TYR A 322 10.21 -8.81 -7.35
CA TYR A 322 11.21 -7.77 -7.57
C TYR A 322 10.52 -6.46 -7.94
N SER A 323 11.06 -5.35 -7.45
CA SER A 323 10.58 -4.01 -7.81
C SER A 323 11.74 -3.06 -8.04
N VAL A 324 11.59 -2.15 -9.01
CA VAL A 324 12.54 -1.08 -9.29
C VAL A 324 11.80 0.24 -9.36
N ASN A 325 12.30 1.25 -8.66
CA ASN A 325 11.71 2.58 -8.60
C ASN A 325 12.77 3.63 -8.93
N LEU A 326 12.42 4.63 -9.72
CA LEU A 326 13.25 5.78 -10.07
C LEU A 326 12.47 7.04 -9.76
N GLY A 327 13.10 8.02 -9.12
CA GLY A 327 12.42 9.22 -8.67
C GLY A 327 13.30 10.45 -8.65
N ALA A 328 12.67 11.61 -8.87
CA ALA A 328 13.31 12.91 -8.74
C ALA A 328 12.38 13.95 -8.13
N GLU A 329 12.97 14.90 -7.41
CA GLU A 329 12.35 16.12 -6.94
C GLU A 329 13.21 17.32 -7.30
N TYR A 330 12.57 18.39 -7.75
CA TYR A 330 13.17 19.69 -8.01
C TYR A 330 12.48 20.80 -7.22
N VAL A 331 13.28 21.73 -6.69
CA VAL A 331 12.84 23.01 -6.12
C VAL A 331 13.76 24.11 -6.62
N ALA A 332 13.20 25.21 -7.12
CA ALA A 332 14.00 26.29 -7.71
C ALA A 332 14.78 27.07 -6.65
N ASP A 333 14.15 27.41 -5.53
CA ASP A 333 14.80 28.02 -4.36
C ASP A 333 13.91 27.81 -3.13
N PRO A 334 14.32 26.97 -2.15
CA PRO A 334 13.50 26.60 -1.00
C PRO A 334 13.28 27.75 0.00
N VAL A 335 14.09 28.81 -0.03
CA VAL A 335 14.01 29.94 0.92
C VAL A 335 13.49 31.23 0.28
N ASN A 336 13.20 31.22 -1.01
CA ASN A 336 12.75 32.41 -1.73
C ASN A 336 11.44 32.99 -1.16
N ARG A 337 11.25 34.31 -1.26
CA ARG A 337 9.97 34.92 -0.91
C ARG A 337 8.85 34.52 -1.88
N ASN A 338 9.19 34.30 -3.15
CA ASN A 338 8.23 33.86 -4.17
C ASN A 338 7.74 32.44 -3.88
N PHE A 339 6.42 32.27 -3.78
CA PHE A 339 5.77 30.98 -3.54
C PHE A 339 6.13 29.93 -4.60
N PHE A 340 6.06 30.30 -5.89
CA PHE A 340 6.30 29.38 -7.00
C PHE A 340 7.74 28.84 -7.03
N LYS A 341 8.71 29.63 -6.55
CA LYS A 341 10.11 29.18 -6.47
C LYS A 341 10.34 28.14 -5.37
N ARG A 342 9.48 28.11 -4.36
CA ARG A 342 9.53 27.15 -3.24
C ARG A 342 8.73 25.88 -3.50
N MET A 343 7.89 25.85 -4.54
CA MET A 343 7.14 24.65 -4.91
C MET A 343 8.10 23.51 -5.25
N ARG A 344 7.80 22.32 -4.74
CA ARG A 344 8.54 21.10 -5.06
C ARG A 344 7.84 20.37 -6.18
N LEU A 345 8.53 20.12 -7.28
CA LEU A 345 8.05 19.32 -8.40
C LEU A 345 8.65 17.93 -8.28
N ARG A 346 7.84 16.88 -8.45
CA ARG A 346 8.25 15.49 -8.32
C ARG A 346 7.82 14.69 -9.53
N GLY A 347 8.65 13.74 -9.91
CA GLY A 347 8.33 12.74 -10.91
C GLY A 347 8.99 11.42 -10.58
N GLY A 348 8.40 10.32 -10.99
CA GLY A 348 9.00 9.02 -10.86
C GLY A 348 8.34 7.93 -11.68
N LEU A 349 9.06 6.82 -11.78
CA LEU A 349 8.68 5.60 -12.48
C LEU A 349 8.79 4.44 -11.49
N SER A 350 7.90 3.47 -11.61
CA SER A 350 7.95 2.23 -10.85
C SER A 350 7.67 1.03 -11.74
N TYR A 351 8.30 -0.08 -11.42
CA TYR A 351 8.10 -1.37 -12.04
C TYR A 351 8.14 -2.46 -10.98
N ALA A 352 7.23 -3.43 -11.07
CA ALA A 352 7.25 -4.64 -10.25
C ALA A 352 6.60 -5.81 -10.99
N ASN A 353 6.97 -7.04 -10.67
CA ASN A 353 6.16 -8.21 -11.03
C ASN A 353 5.15 -8.54 -9.93
N SER A 354 4.18 -9.39 -10.27
CA SER A 354 3.24 -9.95 -9.32
C SER A 354 3.94 -10.92 -8.37
N TYR A 355 3.57 -10.84 -7.10
CA TYR A 355 4.00 -11.82 -6.10
C TYR A 355 3.09 -13.06 -6.07
N THR A 356 1.87 -12.94 -6.59
CA THR A 356 0.88 -14.02 -6.74
C THR A 356 0.73 -14.38 -8.21
N ASN A 357 0.40 -15.64 -8.45
CA ASN A 357 -0.20 -16.08 -9.69
C ASN A 357 -1.71 -16.16 -9.57
N SER A 358 -2.39 -16.10 -10.70
CA SER A 358 -3.84 -16.26 -10.83
C SER A 358 -4.12 -17.48 -11.69
N LYS A 359 -5.14 -18.26 -11.33
CA LYS A 359 -5.61 -19.36 -12.17
C LYS A 359 -6.37 -18.79 -13.36
N VAL A 360 -5.98 -19.22 -14.56
CA VAL A 360 -6.55 -18.72 -15.82
C VAL A 360 -7.42 -19.80 -16.45
N TYR A 361 -8.60 -19.41 -16.89
CA TYR A 361 -9.54 -20.29 -17.58
C TYR A 361 -9.90 -19.68 -18.94
N ASP A 362 -10.13 -20.52 -19.93
CA ASP A 362 -10.68 -20.08 -21.21
C ASP A 362 -12.18 -19.82 -21.06
N PRO A 363 -12.67 -18.59 -21.26
CA PRO A 363 -14.09 -18.28 -21.14
C PRO A 363 -14.94 -18.89 -22.26
N SER A 364 -14.33 -19.31 -23.37
CA SER A 364 -15.01 -19.85 -24.57
C SER A 364 -14.99 -21.37 -24.65
N SER A 365 -14.21 -22.05 -23.79
CA SER A 365 -14.08 -23.50 -23.79
C SER A 365 -15.14 -24.16 -22.89
N THR A 366 -15.76 -25.23 -23.39
CA THR A 366 -16.62 -26.12 -22.59
C THR A 366 -15.81 -27.04 -21.67
N ASN A 367 -14.48 -27.14 -21.87
CA ASN A 367 -13.60 -27.85 -20.94
C ASN A 367 -13.28 -26.96 -19.73
N THR A 368 -13.60 -27.42 -18.53
CA THR A 368 -13.39 -26.71 -17.26
C THR A 368 -11.93 -26.72 -16.77
N GLY A 369 -10.98 -27.10 -17.63
CA GLY A 369 -9.56 -27.18 -17.28
C GLY A 369 -8.92 -25.80 -17.16
N SER A 370 -8.10 -25.60 -16.12
CA SER A 370 -7.24 -24.41 -16.00
C SER A 370 -6.21 -24.41 -17.14
N LEU A 371 -5.97 -23.25 -17.76
CA LEU A 371 -4.88 -23.03 -18.71
C LEU A 371 -3.52 -22.93 -18.02
N GLY A 372 -3.52 -22.78 -16.69
CA GLY A 372 -2.33 -22.64 -15.84
C GLY A 372 -2.47 -21.51 -14.83
N GLU A 373 -1.41 -21.33 -14.06
CA GLU A 373 -1.25 -20.21 -13.14
C GLU A 373 -0.26 -19.18 -13.72
N PHE A 374 -0.69 -17.93 -13.84
CA PHE A 374 0.11 -16.87 -14.46
C PHE A 374 0.09 -15.58 -13.63
N GLY A 375 1.16 -14.80 -13.75
CA GLY A 375 1.34 -13.53 -13.06
C GLY A 375 1.01 -12.32 -13.94
N TYR A 376 1.42 -11.16 -13.46
CA TYR A 376 1.31 -9.90 -14.19
C TYR A 376 2.50 -8.99 -13.87
N LYS A 377 2.69 -7.95 -14.68
CA LYS A 377 3.68 -6.91 -14.49
C LYS A 377 2.99 -5.59 -14.21
N GLU A 378 3.42 -4.88 -13.17
CA GLU A 378 2.94 -3.56 -12.79
C GLU A 378 3.94 -2.50 -13.25
N TYR A 379 3.46 -1.52 -14.02
CA TYR A 379 4.21 -0.33 -14.40
C TYR A 379 3.51 0.89 -13.82
N GLY A 380 4.25 1.86 -13.29
CA GLY A 380 3.68 3.07 -12.71
C GLY A 380 4.45 4.31 -13.09
N VAL A 381 3.72 5.40 -13.31
CA VAL A 381 4.24 6.75 -13.50
C VAL A 381 3.61 7.65 -12.45
N ASN A 382 4.44 8.44 -11.77
CA ASN A 382 4.00 9.36 -10.72
C ASN A 382 4.49 10.78 -11.00
N VAL A 383 3.63 11.75 -10.75
CA VAL A 383 3.94 13.18 -10.75
C VAL A 383 3.40 13.77 -9.47
N GLY A 384 4.12 14.70 -8.85
CA GLY A 384 3.62 15.34 -7.64
C GLY A 384 4.09 16.77 -7.44
N PHE A 385 3.33 17.47 -6.62
CA PHE A 385 3.52 18.87 -6.30
C PHE A 385 3.52 19.03 -4.78
N GLY A 386 4.58 19.62 -4.24
CA GLY A 386 4.67 20.01 -2.84
C GLY A 386 4.47 21.51 -2.70
N PHE A 387 3.42 21.91 -2.00
CA PHE A 387 3.07 23.28 -1.71
C PHE A 387 3.53 23.63 -0.29
N PRO A 388 4.62 24.40 -0.15
CA PRO A 388 5.11 24.78 1.17
C PRO A 388 4.20 25.85 1.75
N PHE A 389 3.82 25.67 3.01
CA PHE A 389 3.22 26.72 3.80
C PHE A 389 4.01 26.87 5.09
N ARG A 390 4.21 28.12 5.50
CA ARG A 390 4.93 28.42 6.73
C ARG A 390 3.93 28.42 7.86
N ASP A 391 4.22 27.66 8.90
CA ASP A 391 3.51 27.87 10.15
C ASP A 391 3.89 29.26 10.69
N MET A 392 2.88 30.10 10.93
CA MET A 392 3.07 31.47 11.37
C MET A 392 3.58 31.54 12.81
N ILE A 393 3.46 30.46 13.58
CA ILE A 393 3.82 30.41 15.00
C ILE A 393 5.21 29.80 15.19
N SER A 394 5.48 28.60 14.65
CA SER A 394 6.81 27.97 14.74
C SER A 394 7.82 28.48 13.71
N GLY A 395 7.34 29.14 12.64
CA GLY A 395 8.18 29.58 11.52
C GLY A 395 8.74 28.44 10.67
N ARG A 396 8.40 27.17 10.97
CA ARG A 396 8.81 25.97 10.23
C ARG A 396 7.99 25.80 8.95
N ILE A 397 8.57 25.06 7.99
CA ILE A 397 7.95 24.80 6.70
C ILE A 397 7.22 23.47 6.79
N SER A 398 5.90 23.54 6.65
CA SER A 398 5.01 22.40 6.46
C SER A 398 4.67 22.29 4.98
N MET A 399 4.19 21.13 4.54
CA MET A 399 3.89 20.87 3.13
C MET A 399 2.54 20.20 2.97
N VAL A 400 1.73 20.73 2.04
CA VAL A 400 0.64 19.95 1.44
C VAL A 400 1.19 19.39 0.15
N ASN A 401 1.10 18.08 -0.06
CA ASN A 401 1.51 17.48 -1.31
C ASN A 401 0.33 16.85 -2.04
N LEU A 402 0.28 17.10 -3.35
CA LEU A 402 -0.65 16.50 -4.29
C LEU A 402 0.14 15.52 -5.16
N GLY A 403 -0.26 14.25 -5.17
CA GLY A 403 0.30 13.21 -6.02
C GLY A 403 -0.72 12.79 -7.08
N LEU A 404 -0.23 12.58 -8.30
CA LEU A 404 -0.96 11.99 -9.41
C LEU A 404 -0.18 10.75 -9.85
N GLY A 405 -0.82 9.60 -9.81
CA GLY A 405 -0.24 8.32 -10.21
C GLY A 405 -1.07 7.69 -11.32
N TYR A 406 -0.40 7.07 -12.27
CA TYR A 406 -1.03 6.19 -13.25
C TYR A 406 -0.26 4.87 -13.28
N SER A 407 -0.97 3.76 -13.09
CA SER A 407 -0.37 2.43 -13.10
C SER A 407 -1.14 1.47 -13.98
N ILE A 408 -0.42 0.54 -14.60
CA ILE A 408 -0.94 -0.51 -15.46
C ILE A 408 -0.48 -1.86 -14.89
N MET A 409 -1.43 -2.75 -14.61
CA MET A 409 -1.15 -4.18 -14.40
C MET A 409 -1.38 -4.91 -15.72
N ASP A 410 -0.28 -5.28 -16.36
CA ASP A 410 -0.23 -5.95 -17.66
C ASP A 410 -0.10 -7.47 -17.45
N PRO A 411 -1.09 -8.27 -17.85
CA PRO A 411 -1.09 -9.71 -17.61
C PRO A 411 -0.07 -10.47 -18.47
N ASP A 412 0.48 -11.57 -17.95
CA ASP A 412 1.43 -12.41 -18.70
C ASP A 412 0.75 -13.37 -19.70
N ASN A 413 -0.58 -13.56 -19.62
CA ASN A 413 -1.33 -14.46 -20.48
C ASN A 413 -2.67 -13.86 -20.96
N LYS A 414 -3.21 -14.40 -22.05
CA LYS A 414 -4.56 -14.13 -22.54
C LYS A 414 -5.60 -14.57 -21.51
N PHE A 415 -6.80 -13.97 -21.59
CA PHE A 415 -7.95 -14.20 -20.69
C PHE A 415 -7.75 -13.74 -19.24
N MET A 416 -6.63 -13.12 -18.94
CA MET A 416 -6.43 -12.38 -17.70
C MET A 416 -6.91 -10.93 -17.85
N ILE A 417 -7.21 -10.29 -16.73
CA ILE A 417 -7.76 -8.94 -16.71
C ILE A 417 -6.63 -7.92 -16.71
N LYS A 418 -6.60 -7.02 -17.69
CA LYS A 418 -5.73 -5.84 -17.65
C LYS A 418 -6.37 -4.79 -16.74
N GLU A 419 -5.59 -4.22 -15.83
CA GLU A 419 -6.04 -3.14 -14.95
C GLU A 419 -5.26 -1.86 -15.20
N GLU A 420 -5.97 -0.75 -15.39
CA GLU A 420 -5.40 0.58 -15.46
C GLU A 420 -5.95 1.41 -14.30
N MET A 421 -5.09 1.97 -13.46
CA MET A 421 -5.48 2.73 -12.28
C MET A 421 -4.90 4.14 -12.34
N PHE A 422 -5.78 5.13 -12.19
CA PHE A 422 -5.40 6.51 -11.94
C PHE A 422 -5.64 6.86 -10.46
N LYS A 423 -4.59 7.29 -9.76
CA LYS A 423 -4.61 7.62 -8.35
C LYS A 423 -4.35 9.12 -8.14
N VAL A 424 -5.17 9.76 -7.32
CA VAL A 424 -4.93 11.10 -6.80
C VAL A 424 -4.72 11.00 -5.30
N SER A 425 -3.53 11.35 -4.80
CA SER A 425 -3.24 11.38 -3.37
C SER A 425 -3.06 12.81 -2.86
N VAL A 426 -3.59 13.07 -1.67
CA VAL A 426 -3.36 14.30 -0.92
C VAL A 426 -2.74 13.91 0.41
N ASN A 427 -1.60 14.52 0.72
CA ASN A 427 -0.95 14.32 1.99
C ASN A 427 -0.56 15.66 2.63
N ILE A 428 -0.60 15.67 3.95
CA ILE A 428 -0.25 16.84 4.75
C ILE A 428 0.89 16.42 5.65
N ASN A 429 1.99 17.16 5.55
CA ASN A 429 3.15 17.07 6.41
C ASN A 429 3.22 18.34 7.27
N ILE A 430 3.07 18.18 8.58
CA ILE A 430 3.11 19.27 9.56
C ILE A 430 4.41 19.15 10.35
N ASN A 431 5.22 20.20 10.33
CA ASN A 431 6.44 20.31 11.12
C ASN A 431 6.24 21.37 12.23
N GLU A 432 6.34 20.98 13.49
CA GLU A 432 6.15 21.85 14.66
C GLU A 432 7.29 21.70 15.67
N PHE A 433 7.35 22.62 16.65
CA PHE A 433 8.32 22.52 17.75
C PHE A 433 7.89 21.47 18.77
N TRP A 434 8.82 20.58 19.11
CA TRP A 434 8.66 19.64 20.21
C TRP A 434 8.84 20.37 21.57
N PHE A 435 7.94 20.14 22.54
CA PHE A 435 7.97 20.72 23.90
C PHE A 435 7.77 22.25 24.04
N PHE A 436 7.22 22.96 23.06
CA PHE A 436 6.84 24.36 23.28
C PHE A 436 5.59 24.46 24.16
N LYS A 437 5.78 24.56 25.48
CA LYS A 437 4.69 24.80 26.44
C LYS A 437 4.15 26.21 26.23
N ARG A 438 2.89 26.30 25.79
CA ARG A 438 2.19 27.58 25.59
C ARG A 438 2.13 28.37 26.90
N GLN A 439 2.41 29.66 26.85
CA GLN A 439 2.24 30.56 28.00
C GLN A 439 0.90 31.30 28.00
N PHE A 440 0.04 31.11 27.00
CA PHE A 440 -1.29 31.72 26.95
C PHE A 440 -2.32 30.75 26.36
N ASP A 441 -3.15 30.18 27.23
CA ASP A 441 -4.53 29.76 26.98
C ASP A 441 -5.44 30.56 27.94
#